data_AF-A0A225VWK7-F1
#
_entry.id   AF-A0A225VWK7-F1
#
_cell.length_a   1.000
_cell.length_b   1.000
_cell.length_c   1.000
_cell.angle_alpha   90.00
_cell.angle_beta   90.00
_cell.angle_gamma   90.00
#
_symmetry.space_group_name_H-M   'P 1'
#
loop_
_entity.id
_entity.type
_entity.pdbx_description
1 polymer ?
#
loop_
_entity_poly.entity_id
_entity_poly.type
_entity_poly.pdbx_seq_one_letter_code
_entity_poly.pdbx_strand_id
1 'polypeptide(L)'
;MIQATLTTRMPIPANFLFPNRLPPVRAPQPVVGYCSGLITGANVLALLATEPWRALGQRRPTRLTFDHDLHRRTETPLWRIAVAYAALEEDHMIAYWESTHYLEITSAMVNADTDLFTYHADQRLRRMRVGESWRKLLGDMVTMMKARWVHIDLLLDPYFLHLSTKQDRVRWYPGSVSRAANLTQPNANIAEPTDLITALFECDQVDPWRNHFRDRGSVHPSRNIPRLVNKFGPRAAPPAAPPAATPAAPPATP
;
A
#
# COMPACT_ATOMS: atom_id res chain seq x y z
N MET A 1 9.76 -7.27 8.17
CA MET A 1 8.72 -8.30 8.21
C MET A 1 8.70 -9.12 6.92
N ILE A 2 8.44 -8.51 5.76
CA ILE A 2 8.31 -9.22 4.46
C ILE A 2 9.55 -10.07 4.12
N GLN A 3 10.75 -9.50 4.15
CA GLN A 3 12.00 -10.22 3.84
C GLN A 3 12.23 -11.44 4.75
N ALA A 4 12.11 -11.26 6.07
CA ALA A 4 12.30 -12.35 7.05
C ALA A 4 11.28 -13.50 6.87
N THR A 5 10.03 -13.18 6.53
CA THR A 5 9.01 -14.18 6.24
C THR A 5 9.26 -14.93 4.93
N LEU A 6 9.88 -14.28 3.93
CA LEU A 6 10.21 -14.93 2.66
C LEU A 6 11.46 -15.80 2.77
N THR A 7 12.52 -15.31 3.42
CA THR A 7 13.79 -16.06 3.57
C THR A 7 13.59 -17.37 4.33
N THR A 8 12.59 -17.43 5.22
CA THR A 8 12.23 -18.65 5.96
C THR A 8 11.41 -19.64 5.13
N ARG A 9 10.79 -19.21 4.04
CA ARG A 9 9.85 -20.03 3.26
C ARG A 9 10.38 -20.44 1.88
N MET A 10 11.37 -19.73 1.33
CA MET A 10 12.02 -20.06 0.06
C MET A 10 13.39 -19.38 -0.10
N PRO A 11 14.32 -19.97 -0.89
CA PRO A 11 15.56 -19.29 -1.26
C PRO A 11 15.25 -18.05 -2.12
N ILE A 12 15.90 -16.94 -1.80
CA ILE A 12 15.69 -15.65 -2.48
C ILE A 12 16.74 -15.49 -3.57
N PRO A 13 16.35 -15.32 -4.85
CA PRO A 13 17.29 -15.12 -5.95
C PRO A 13 18.17 -13.87 -5.76
N ALA A 14 19.41 -13.90 -6.26
CA ALA A 14 20.36 -12.80 -6.11
C ALA A 14 19.92 -11.49 -6.79
N ASN A 15 19.08 -11.55 -7.83
CA ASN A 15 18.56 -10.39 -8.57
C ASN A 15 17.26 -9.83 -7.98
N PHE A 16 16.96 -10.17 -6.72
CA PHE A 16 15.76 -9.74 -6.03
C PHE A 16 15.85 -8.28 -5.59
N LEU A 17 14.74 -7.57 -5.74
CA LEU A 17 14.59 -6.21 -5.22
C LEU A 17 13.55 -6.26 -4.10
N PHE A 18 14.01 -5.99 -2.88
CA PHE A 18 13.10 -5.59 -1.82
C PHE A 18 12.72 -4.14 -2.07
N PRO A 19 11.51 -3.72 -1.66
CA PRO A 19 11.26 -2.31 -1.50
C PRO A 19 12.42 -1.72 -0.70
N ASN A 20 13.16 -0.79 -1.31
CA ASN A 20 14.13 -0.03 -0.57
C ASN A 20 13.33 0.71 0.49
N ARG A 21 13.48 0.30 1.75
CA ARG A 21 12.99 1.12 2.84
C ARG A 21 13.80 2.40 2.73
N LEU A 22 13.15 3.48 2.34
CA LEU A 22 13.72 4.79 2.59
C LEU A 22 14.15 4.77 4.07
N PRO A 23 15.38 5.20 4.40
CA PRO A 23 15.81 5.27 5.78
C PRO A 23 14.68 5.97 6.55
N PRO A 24 14.31 5.47 7.75
CA PRO A 24 13.21 6.04 8.50
C PRO A 24 13.45 7.53 8.52
N VAL A 25 12.55 8.28 7.86
CA VAL A 25 12.52 9.72 8.06
C VAL A 25 12.37 9.82 9.55
N ARG A 26 13.43 10.29 10.24
CA ARG A 26 13.47 10.41 11.69
C ARG A 26 12.09 10.89 12.10
N ALA A 27 11.41 10.14 12.98
CA ALA A 27 10.07 10.47 13.44
C ALA A 27 10.04 11.99 13.61
N PRO A 28 9.17 12.72 12.89
CA PRO A 28 9.31 14.16 12.81
C PRO A 28 9.46 14.68 14.25
N GLN A 29 10.48 15.50 14.50
CA GLN A 29 10.57 16.18 15.79
C GLN A 29 9.19 16.82 16.03
N PRO A 30 8.68 16.87 17.29
CA PRO A 30 7.37 17.47 17.57
C PRO A 30 7.25 18.74 16.74
N VAL A 31 6.39 18.70 15.71
CA VAL A 31 6.42 19.72 14.68
C VAL A 31 6.01 21.00 15.39
N VAL A 32 6.76 22.08 15.17
CA VAL A 32 6.41 23.40 15.68
C VAL A 32 4.92 23.64 15.38
N GLY A 33 4.14 23.97 16.40
CA GLY A 33 2.70 24.15 16.24
C GLY A 33 1.83 22.89 16.28
N TYR A 34 2.34 21.72 16.65
CA TYR A 34 1.50 20.53 16.89
C TYR A 34 0.40 20.79 17.95
N CYS A 35 -0.85 20.50 17.59
CA CYS A 35 -2.03 20.71 18.43
C CYS A 35 -2.57 19.36 18.97
N SER A 36 -1.96 18.81 20.01
CA SER A 36 -2.44 17.56 20.63
C SER A 36 -3.89 17.64 21.13
N GLY A 37 -4.35 18.82 21.53
CA GLY A 37 -5.72 19.08 21.97
C GLY A 37 -6.81 18.83 20.91
N LEU A 38 -6.44 18.70 19.62
CA LEU A 38 -7.39 18.31 18.57
C LEU A 38 -7.75 16.82 18.62
N ILE A 39 -6.92 16.00 19.27
CA ILE A 39 -7.12 14.55 19.35
C ILE A 39 -8.04 14.25 20.53
N THR A 40 -9.33 14.49 20.32
CA THR A 40 -10.43 14.12 21.21
C THR A 40 -11.28 13.03 20.57
N GLY A 41 -12.04 12.29 21.37
CA GLY A 41 -12.95 11.25 20.92
C GLY A 41 -13.97 11.79 19.94
N ALA A 42 -14.59 12.93 20.27
CA ALA A 42 -15.54 13.62 19.40
C ALA A 42 -14.93 13.98 18.04
N ASN A 43 -13.72 14.54 18.01
CA ASN A 43 -13.05 14.91 16.76
C ASN A 43 -12.64 13.68 15.94
N VAL A 44 -12.19 12.60 16.58
CA VAL A 44 -11.85 11.34 15.90
C VAL A 44 -13.10 10.69 15.30
N LEU A 45 -14.18 10.62 16.06
CA LEU A 45 -15.45 10.07 15.57
C LEU A 45 -16.01 10.89 14.40
N ALA A 46 -16.01 12.23 14.51
CA ALA A 46 -16.41 13.12 13.43
C ALA A 46 -15.56 12.92 12.17
N LEU A 47 -14.23 12.78 12.33
CA LEU A 47 -13.33 12.49 11.23
C LEU A 47 -13.68 11.14 10.56
N LEU A 48 -13.86 10.07 11.33
CA LEU A 48 -14.18 8.75 10.77
C LEU A 48 -15.54 8.73 10.06
N ALA A 49 -16.51 9.51 10.54
CA ALA A 49 -17.82 9.64 9.92
C ALA A 49 -17.74 10.25 8.49
N THR A 50 -16.67 10.98 8.16
CA THR A 50 -16.44 11.47 6.79
C THR A 50 -15.91 10.40 5.83
N GLU A 51 -15.66 9.18 6.32
CA GLU A 51 -15.08 8.07 5.57
C GLU A 51 -13.82 8.44 4.77
N PRO A 52 -12.80 9.06 5.38
CA PRO A 52 -11.65 9.63 4.65
C PRO A 52 -10.84 8.58 3.88
N TRP A 53 -10.93 7.30 4.27
CA TRP A 53 -10.33 6.18 3.56
C TRP A 53 -10.92 5.95 2.16
N ARG A 54 -12.15 6.38 1.85
CA ARG A 54 -12.78 6.22 0.52
C ARG A 54 -11.93 6.83 -0.60
N ALA A 55 -11.20 7.91 -0.30
CA ALA A 55 -10.27 8.54 -1.24
C ALA A 55 -9.20 7.55 -1.75
N LEU A 56 -8.76 6.59 -0.92
CA LEU A 56 -7.81 5.55 -1.31
C LEU A 56 -8.35 4.62 -2.41
N GLY A 57 -9.67 4.50 -2.54
CA GLY A 57 -10.35 3.68 -3.53
C GLY A 57 -10.61 4.43 -4.84
N GLN A 58 -10.73 5.75 -4.79
CA GLN A 58 -10.95 6.60 -5.98
C GLN A 58 -9.68 6.76 -6.81
N ARG A 59 -8.50 6.72 -6.18
CA ARG A 59 -7.18 6.83 -6.82
C ARG A 59 -6.40 5.53 -6.70
N ARG A 60 -6.97 4.41 -7.14
CA ARG A 60 -6.25 3.14 -7.16
C ARG A 60 -5.15 3.20 -8.24
N PRO A 61 -3.86 3.05 -7.89
CA PRO A 61 -2.83 2.92 -8.91
C PRO A 61 -3.12 1.70 -9.79
N THR A 62 -2.75 1.79 -11.06
CA THR A 62 -2.66 0.60 -11.90
C THR A 62 -1.73 -0.40 -11.21
N ARG A 63 -2.28 -1.57 -10.85
CA ARG A 63 -1.52 -2.67 -10.24
C ARG A 63 -0.33 -2.99 -11.12
N LEU A 64 0.84 -3.13 -10.50
CA LEU A 64 2.07 -3.36 -11.25
C LEU A 64 2.28 -4.83 -11.60
N THR A 65 1.57 -5.74 -10.92
CA THR A 65 1.98 -7.16 -10.87
C THR A 65 1.07 -8.14 -11.60
N PHE A 66 -0.21 -7.86 -11.80
CA PHE A 66 -1.04 -8.76 -12.61
C PHE A 66 -2.27 -8.03 -13.10
N ASP A 67 -2.67 -8.36 -14.33
CA ASP A 67 -3.92 -7.93 -14.90
C ASP A 67 -5.04 -8.86 -14.41
N HIS A 68 -5.94 -8.33 -13.59
CA HIS A 68 -7.08 -9.06 -13.06
C HIS A 68 -8.07 -9.43 -14.18
N ASP A 69 -8.18 -8.62 -15.23
CA ASP A 69 -9.09 -8.84 -16.34
C ASP A 69 -8.62 -9.98 -17.24
N LEU A 70 -7.30 -10.15 -17.39
CA LEU A 70 -6.70 -11.25 -18.14
C LEU A 70 -7.00 -12.62 -17.50
N HIS A 71 -7.06 -12.68 -16.17
CA HIS A 71 -7.23 -13.96 -15.44
C HIS A 71 -8.68 -14.24 -15.01
N ARG A 72 -9.59 -13.26 -15.10
CA ARG A 72 -11.00 -13.35 -14.68
C ARG A 72 -11.76 -14.56 -15.20
N ARG A 73 -11.43 -15.06 -16.38
CA ARG A 73 -12.20 -16.12 -17.06
C ARG A 73 -11.64 -17.53 -16.87
N THR A 74 -10.58 -17.71 -16.08
CA THR A 74 -9.78 -18.95 -16.13
C THR A 74 -9.67 -19.72 -14.82
N GLU A 75 -10.25 -19.24 -13.71
CA GLU A 75 -10.20 -19.87 -12.37
C GLU A 75 -8.81 -20.40 -11.92
N THR A 76 -7.75 -19.79 -12.47
CA THR A 76 -6.38 -20.20 -12.21
C THR A 76 -5.98 -19.92 -10.75
N PRO A 77 -4.93 -20.59 -10.24
CA PRO A 77 -4.29 -20.18 -8.98
C PRO A 77 -3.92 -18.68 -8.95
N LEU A 78 -3.55 -18.11 -10.10
CA LEU A 78 -3.28 -16.68 -10.26
C LEU A 78 -4.55 -15.83 -10.12
N TRP A 79 -5.67 -16.27 -10.70
CA TRP A 79 -6.98 -15.65 -10.47
C TRP A 79 -7.35 -15.60 -8.98
N ARG A 80 -7.16 -16.70 -8.24
CA ARG A 80 -7.47 -16.74 -6.79
C ARG A 80 -6.64 -15.74 -5.99
N ILE A 81 -5.36 -15.59 -6.31
CA ILE A 81 -4.49 -14.56 -5.71
C ILE A 81 -4.98 -13.16 -6.07
N ALA A 82 -5.37 -12.95 -7.34
CA ALA A 82 -5.83 -11.66 -7.81
C ALA A 82 -7.12 -11.22 -7.10
N VAL A 83 -8.05 -12.15 -6.87
CA VAL A 83 -9.27 -11.93 -6.08
C VAL A 83 -8.94 -11.67 -4.61
N ALA A 84 -8.10 -12.52 -3.99
CA ALA A 84 -7.72 -12.36 -2.58
C ALA A 84 -6.96 -11.05 -2.32
N TYR A 85 -6.15 -10.62 -3.29
CA TYR A 85 -5.50 -9.31 -3.29
C TYR A 85 -6.52 -8.17 -3.37
N ALA A 86 -7.49 -8.24 -4.29
CA ALA A 86 -8.52 -7.22 -4.42
C ALA A 86 -9.37 -7.09 -3.14
N ALA A 87 -9.74 -8.22 -2.54
CA ALA A 87 -10.44 -8.26 -1.26
C ALA A 87 -9.58 -7.64 -0.15
N LEU A 88 -8.27 -7.94 -0.11
CA LEU A 88 -7.36 -7.30 0.85
C LEU A 88 -7.37 -5.77 0.69
N GLU A 89 -7.31 -5.27 -0.56
CA GLU A 89 -7.35 -3.84 -0.83
C GLU A 89 -8.61 -3.15 -0.33
N GLU A 90 -9.76 -3.80 -0.50
CA GLU A 90 -11.08 -3.26 -0.20
C GLU A 90 -11.48 -3.40 1.28
N ASP A 91 -11.30 -4.60 1.85
CA ASP A 91 -11.74 -4.93 3.20
C ASP A 91 -10.93 -4.18 4.28
N HIS A 92 -9.72 -3.73 3.94
CA HIS A 92 -8.77 -3.17 4.91
C HIS A 92 -8.40 -1.71 4.63
N MET A 93 -9.19 -0.99 3.83
CA MET A 93 -8.94 0.42 3.49
C MET A 93 -8.82 1.33 4.72
N ILE A 94 -9.68 1.10 5.73
CA ILE A 94 -9.66 1.87 6.98
C ILE A 94 -8.30 1.71 7.67
N ALA A 95 -7.89 0.47 7.90
CA ALA A 95 -6.63 0.16 8.59
C ALA A 95 -5.41 0.70 7.84
N TYR A 96 -5.48 0.68 6.50
CA TYR A 96 -4.44 1.25 5.66
C TYR A 96 -4.38 2.78 5.80
N TRP A 97 -5.52 3.45 5.73
CA TRP A 97 -5.62 4.90 5.94
C TRP A 97 -5.08 5.29 7.33
N GLU A 98 -5.49 4.57 8.37
CA GLU A 98 -5.00 4.75 9.75
C GLU A 98 -3.47 4.53 9.89
N SER A 99 -2.88 3.69 9.03
CA SER A 99 -1.44 3.40 9.07
C SER A 99 -0.58 4.53 8.48
N THR A 100 -1.17 5.37 7.63
CA THR A 100 -0.52 6.58 7.09
C THR A 100 -0.91 7.83 7.87
N HIS A 101 -2.09 7.83 8.50
CA HIS A 101 -2.67 8.92 9.31
C HIS A 101 -2.53 8.64 10.82
N TYR A 102 -1.33 8.24 11.27
CA TYR A 102 -1.15 7.79 12.65
C TYR A 102 -1.24 8.96 13.64
N LEU A 103 -2.26 8.92 14.51
CA LEU A 103 -2.46 9.84 15.63
C LEU A 103 -1.66 9.38 16.86
N GLU A 104 -0.94 10.30 17.51
CA GLU A 104 -0.24 10.07 18.78
C GLU A 104 -1.23 10.06 19.96
N ILE A 105 -2.00 8.97 20.08
CA ILE A 105 -2.93 8.75 21.18
C ILE A 105 -2.16 8.18 22.38
N THR A 106 -2.09 8.94 23.47
CA THR A 106 -1.38 8.54 24.70
C THR A 106 -2.28 7.75 25.64
N SER A 107 -1.68 7.00 26.57
CA SER A 107 -2.43 6.31 27.64
C SER A 107 -3.25 7.28 28.50
N ALA A 108 -2.76 8.50 28.73
CA ALA A 108 -3.50 9.52 29.47
C ALA A 108 -4.78 9.95 28.75
N MET A 109 -4.70 10.14 27.42
CA MET A 109 -5.87 10.49 26.60
C MET A 109 -6.89 9.35 26.56
N VAL A 110 -6.41 8.12 26.39
CA VAL A 110 -7.25 6.90 26.42
C VAL A 110 -7.97 6.73 27.76
N ASN A 111 -7.30 7.05 28.87
CA ASN A 111 -7.92 6.97 30.20
C ASN A 111 -8.91 8.10 30.47
N ALA A 112 -8.76 9.24 29.78
CA ALA A 112 -9.61 10.42 29.96
C ALA A 112 -10.84 10.43 29.03
N ASP A 113 -10.82 9.66 27.93
CA ASP A 113 -11.82 9.73 26.87
C ASP A 113 -12.18 8.31 26.38
N THR A 114 -13.42 7.89 26.69
CA THR A 114 -13.95 6.56 26.37
C THR A 114 -14.05 6.30 24.87
N ASP A 115 -14.32 7.32 24.07
CA ASP A 115 -14.43 7.19 22.62
C ASP A 115 -13.03 7.00 22.01
N LEU A 116 -12.02 7.70 22.53
CA LEU A 116 -10.62 7.44 22.15
C LEU A 116 -10.14 6.05 22.58
N PHE A 117 -10.54 5.56 23.75
CA PHE A 117 -10.26 4.19 24.18
C PHE A 117 -10.80 3.18 23.16
N THR A 118 -12.08 3.31 22.81
CA THR A 118 -12.76 2.40 21.88
C THR A 118 -12.13 2.47 20.50
N TYR A 119 -11.90 3.67 19.97
CA TYR A 119 -11.23 3.87 18.69
C TYR A 119 -9.84 3.21 18.65
N HIS A 120 -9.02 3.44 19.68
CA HIS A 120 -7.66 2.90 19.73
C HIS A 120 -7.65 1.37 19.83
N ALA A 121 -8.60 0.78 20.58
CA ALA A 121 -8.78 -0.67 20.64
C ALA A 121 -9.18 -1.25 19.27
N ASP A 122 -10.15 -0.63 18.61
CA ASP A 122 -10.63 -1.05 17.29
C ASP A 122 -9.57 -0.91 16.20
N GLN A 123 -8.79 0.16 16.23
CA GLN A 123 -7.66 0.38 15.33
C GLN A 123 -6.63 -0.77 15.46
N ARG A 124 -6.34 -1.20 16.69
CA ARG A 124 -5.47 -2.35 16.94
C ARG A 124 -6.05 -3.64 16.37
N LEU A 125 -7.35 -3.90 16.55
CA LEU A 125 -8.03 -5.07 15.99
C LEU A 125 -8.00 -5.06 14.45
N ARG A 126 -8.35 -3.93 13.83
CA ARG A 126 -8.25 -3.72 12.38
C ARG A 126 -6.85 -4.04 11.86
N ARG A 127 -5.80 -3.48 12.47
CA ARG A 127 -4.40 -3.77 12.12
C ARG A 127 -4.04 -5.25 12.23
N MET A 128 -4.50 -5.94 13.27
CA MET A 128 -4.24 -7.38 13.44
C MET A 128 -4.89 -8.19 12.32
N ARG A 129 -6.15 -7.86 11.94
CA ARG A 129 -6.87 -8.49 10.83
C ARG A 129 -6.15 -8.29 9.49
N VAL A 130 -5.69 -7.07 9.18
CA VAL A 130 -4.87 -6.83 7.98
C VAL A 130 -3.65 -7.75 7.96
N GLY A 131 -2.94 -7.83 9.08
CA GLY A 131 -1.74 -8.65 9.20
C GLY A 131 -2.02 -10.14 8.99
N GLU A 132 -3.19 -10.63 9.43
CA GLU A 132 -3.63 -12.00 9.23
C GLU A 132 -3.99 -12.28 7.77
N SER A 133 -4.88 -11.48 7.18
CA SER A 133 -5.25 -11.58 5.76
C SER A 133 -4.02 -11.50 4.85
N TRP A 134 -3.08 -10.62 5.18
CA TRP A 134 -1.80 -10.51 4.49
C TRP A 134 -0.97 -11.80 4.59
N ARG A 135 -0.80 -12.38 5.79
CA ARG A 135 -0.02 -13.62 5.96
C ARG A 135 -0.63 -14.79 5.18
N LYS A 136 -1.96 -14.86 5.10
CA LYS A 136 -2.67 -15.87 4.30
C LYS A 136 -2.36 -15.70 2.83
N LEU A 137 -2.56 -14.49 2.29
CA LEU A 137 -2.26 -14.17 0.90
C LEU A 137 -0.78 -14.43 0.54
N LEU A 138 0.15 -14.05 1.42
CA LEU A 138 1.57 -14.33 1.24
C LEU A 138 1.87 -15.83 1.18
N GLY A 139 1.16 -16.66 1.94
CA GLY A 139 1.25 -18.12 1.85
C GLY A 139 0.90 -18.64 0.46
N ASP A 140 -0.21 -18.19 -0.09
CA ASP A 140 -0.67 -18.56 -1.43
C ASP A 140 0.31 -18.09 -2.51
N MET A 141 0.79 -16.85 -2.40
CA MET A 141 1.79 -16.29 -3.30
C MET A 141 3.11 -17.09 -3.27
N VAL A 142 3.61 -17.47 -2.09
CA VAL A 142 4.86 -18.26 -1.99
C VAL A 142 4.74 -19.60 -2.70
N THR A 143 3.60 -20.29 -2.58
CA THR A 143 3.35 -21.54 -3.32
C THR A 143 3.48 -21.33 -4.82
N MET A 144 2.92 -20.22 -5.32
CA MET A 144 3.00 -19.85 -6.74
C MET A 144 4.40 -19.45 -7.20
N MET A 145 5.14 -18.76 -6.36
CA MET A 145 6.55 -18.41 -6.62
C MET A 145 7.43 -19.66 -6.71
N LYS A 146 7.24 -20.64 -5.81
CA LYS A 146 7.95 -21.93 -5.87
C LYS A 146 7.68 -22.68 -7.17
N ALA A 147 6.44 -22.62 -7.64
CA ALA A 147 6.05 -23.22 -8.91
C ALA A 147 6.40 -22.37 -10.15
N ARG A 148 7.05 -21.20 -9.96
CA ARG A 148 7.47 -20.24 -11.00
C ARG A 148 6.33 -19.62 -11.84
N TRP A 149 5.11 -19.57 -11.30
CA TRP A 149 3.95 -18.96 -11.97
C TRP A 149 3.89 -17.45 -11.76
N VAL A 150 4.34 -16.99 -10.59
CA VAL A 150 4.34 -15.57 -10.22
C VAL A 150 5.71 -15.23 -9.67
N HIS A 151 6.21 -14.04 -10.01
CA HIS A 151 7.47 -13.57 -9.48
C HIS A 151 7.29 -12.75 -8.22
N ILE A 152 8.36 -12.66 -7.43
CA ILE A 152 8.29 -12.01 -6.11
C ILE A 152 8.16 -10.47 -6.22
N ASP A 153 8.26 -9.93 -7.44
CA ASP A 153 8.02 -8.51 -7.73
C ASP A 153 6.58 -8.06 -7.38
N LEU A 154 5.67 -9.00 -7.08
CA LEU A 154 4.36 -8.77 -6.46
C LEU A 154 4.43 -7.95 -5.18
N LEU A 155 5.50 -8.12 -4.43
CA LEU A 155 5.73 -7.40 -3.18
C LEU A 155 6.16 -5.94 -3.41
N LEU A 156 6.40 -5.56 -4.67
CA LEU A 156 6.67 -4.20 -5.09
C LEU A 156 5.40 -3.48 -5.53
N ASP A 157 4.22 -4.08 -5.45
CA ASP A 157 2.98 -3.36 -5.70
C ASP A 157 2.82 -2.24 -4.64
N PRO A 158 2.45 -1.00 -5.05
CA PRO A 158 2.22 0.13 -4.17
C PRO A 158 1.42 -0.19 -2.90
N TYR A 159 0.45 -1.11 -3.00
CA TYR A 159 -0.36 -1.50 -1.85
C TYR A 159 0.47 -2.17 -0.73
N PHE A 160 1.45 -3.01 -1.08
CA PHE A 160 2.24 -3.76 -0.10
C PHE A 160 3.38 -2.94 0.51
N LEU A 161 3.73 -1.81 -0.10
CA LEU A 161 4.77 -0.91 0.40
C LEU A 161 4.39 -0.20 1.70
N HIS A 162 3.09 -0.14 1.99
CA HIS A 162 2.53 0.73 3.00
C HIS A 162 2.01 0.02 4.26
N LEU A 163 2.35 -1.26 4.45
CA LEU A 163 2.20 -1.90 5.75
C LEU A 163 3.28 -1.36 6.70
N SER A 164 3.14 -0.09 7.09
CA SER A 164 4.11 0.67 7.88
C SER A 164 4.54 -0.14 9.10
N THR A 165 5.84 -0.45 9.16
CA THR A 165 6.40 -0.97 10.41
C THR A 165 6.37 0.13 11.46
N LYS A 166 6.58 -0.20 12.75
CA LYS A 166 6.62 0.84 13.81
C LYS A 166 7.63 1.96 13.50
N GLN A 167 8.67 1.67 12.71
CA GLN A 167 9.73 2.59 12.33
C GLN A 167 9.39 3.43 11.10
N ASP A 168 8.41 3.01 10.29
CA ASP A 168 7.98 3.67 9.05
C ASP A 168 6.68 4.47 9.24
N ARG A 169 6.22 4.62 10.50
CA ARG A 169 5.01 5.39 10.80
C ARG A 169 5.27 6.86 10.51
N VAL A 170 4.65 7.35 9.44
CA VAL A 170 4.49 8.79 9.25
C VAL A 170 3.53 9.26 10.32
N ARG A 171 4.05 10.01 11.29
CA ARG A 171 3.25 10.60 12.35
C ARG A 171 2.49 11.79 11.77
N TRP A 172 1.18 11.80 11.96
CA TRP A 172 0.38 12.96 11.64
C TRP A 172 0.37 13.90 12.86
N TYR A 173 0.74 15.16 12.64
CA TYR A 173 0.72 16.22 13.65
C TYR A 173 -0.36 17.25 13.30
N PRO A 174 -1.64 17.00 13.66
CA PRO A 174 -2.74 17.93 13.43
C PRO A 174 -2.45 19.36 13.92
N GLY A 175 -2.88 20.34 13.14
CA GLY A 175 -2.76 21.78 13.45
C GLY A 175 -1.36 22.38 13.28
N SER A 176 -0.35 21.57 12.95
CA SER A 176 1.03 22.05 12.79
C SER A 176 1.20 23.04 11.63
N VAL A 177 0.42 22.94 10.56
CA VAL A 177 0.54 23.82 9.38
C VAL A 177 0.25 25.28 9.73
N SER A 178 -1.01 25.58 10.09
CA SER A 178 -1.44 26.95 10.37
C SER A 178 -0.76 27.52 11.61
N ARG A 179 -0.54 26.71 12.65
CA ARG A 179 0.16 27.17 13.86
C ARG A 179 1.65 27.44 13.63
N ALA A 180 2.35 26.64 12.84
CA ALA A 180 3.74 26.94 12.47
C ALA A 180 3.82 28.23 11.63
N ALA A 181 2.86 28.44 10.72
CA ALA A 181 2.78 29.66 9.92
C ALA A 181 2.54 30.90 10.81
N ASN A 182 1.64 30.83 11.80
CA ASN A 182 1.44 31.89 12.78
C ASN A 182 2.67 32.15 13.64
N LEU A 183 3.42 31.11 14.02
CA LEU A 183 4.66 31.27 14.79
C LEU A 183 5.78 31.95 13.98
N THR A 184 5.82 31.74 12.67
CA THR A 184 6.81 32.37 11.78
C THR A 184 6.37 33.76 11.30
N GLN A 185 5.07 34.00 11.20
CA GLN A 185 4.46 35.26 10.78
C GLN A 185 3.28 35.63 11.71
N PRO A 186 3.54 36.18 12.90
CA PRO A 186 2.49 36.47 13.90
C PRO A 186 1.39 37.41 13.41
N ASN A 187 1.72 38.28 12.45
CA ASN A 187 0.78 39.26 11.89
C ASN A 187 -0.10 38.67 10.78
N ALA A 188 0.14 37.43 10.34
CA ALA A 188 -0.65 36.79 9.29
C ALA A 188 -2.05 36.38 9.79
N ASN A 189 -2.21 36.16 11.10
CA ASN A 189 -3.48 35.81 11.76
C ASN A 189 -4.23 34.69 11.03
N ILE A 190 -3.51 33.64 10.67
CA ILE A 190 -4.06 32.49 9.95
C ILE A 190 -4.97 31.73 10.92
N ALA A 191 -6.19 31.43 10.48
CA ALA A 191 -7.12 30.64 11.29
C ALA A 191 -6.54 29.24 11.56
N GLU A 192 -6.48 28.86 12.83
CA GLU A 192 -6.03 27.52 13.23
C GLU A 192 -7.19 26.52 13.23
N PRO A 193 -6.94 25.25 12.91
CA PRO A 193 -8.00 24.25 12.87
C PRO A 193 -8.53 23.97 14.28
N THR A 194 -9.85 23.89 14.41
CA THR A 194 -10.55 23.53 15.65
C THR A 194 -10.92 22.05 15.72
N ASP A 195 -10.84 21.34 14.59
CA ASP A 195 -11.18 19.92 14.47
C ASP A 195 -10.19 19.17 13.55
N LEU A 196 -10.24 17.84 13.60
CA LEU A 196 -9.37 16.98 12.82
C LEU A 196 -9.69 16.97 11.32
N ILE A 197 -10.91 17.33 10.92
CA ILE A 197 -11.30 17.37 9.50
C ILE A 197 -10.60 18.54 8.81
N THR A 198 -10.65 19.73 9.42
CA THR A 198 -9.96 20.93 8.97
C THR A 198 -8.45 20.72 8.97
N ALA A 199 -7.90 20.16 10.06
CA ALA A 199 -6.48 19.82 10.12
C ALA A 199 -6.06 18.80 9.03
N LEU A 200 -6.94 17.86 8.67
CA LEU A 200 -6.69 16.91 7.57
C LEU A 200 -6.60 17.64 6.24
N PHE A 201 -7.52 18.56 5.96
CA PHE A 201 -7.53 19.36 4.73
C PHE A 201 -6.31 20.25 4.61
N GLU A 202 -5.93 20.95 5.68
CA GLU A 202 -4.71 21.78 5.71
C GLU A 202 -3.46 20.96 5.41
N CYS A 203 -3.30 19.81 6.08
CA CYS A 203 -2.17 18.91 5.81
C CYS A 203 -2.15 18.42 4.36
N ASP A 204 -3.31 18.06 3.79
CA ASP A 204 -3.42 17.59 2.40
C ASP A 204 -3.06 18.66 1.37
N GLN A 205 -3.32 19.95 1.66
CA GLN A 205 -2.92 21.05 0.78
C GLN A 205 -1.40 21.28 0.75
N VAL A 206 -0.74 21.16 1.91
CA VAL A 206 0.70 21.44 2.04
C VAL A 206 1.55 20.34 1.44
N ASP A 207 1.17 19.10 1.70
CA ASP A 207 1.85 17.93 1.18
C ASP A 207 0.75 16.90 0.91
N PRO A 208 0.36 16.62 -0.34
CA PRO A 208 -0.67 15.64 -0.69
C PRO A 208 -0.28 14.21 -0.30
N TRP A 209 -0.25 13.98 1.00
CA TRP A 209 0.29 12.84 1.71
C TRP A 209 -0.53 11.58 1.48
N ARG A 210 -1.78 11.78 1.05
CA ARG A 210 -2.70 10.78 0.51
C ARG A 210 -2.06 9.92 -0.61
N ASN A 211 -0.97 10.39 -1.20
CA ASN A 211 -0.47 9.92 -2.49
C ASN A 211 1.01 9.52 -2.52
N HIS A 212 1.73 9.58 -1.40
CA HIS A 212 3.21 9.46 -1.42
C HIS A 212 3.70 8.21 -2.14
N PHE A 213 2.92 7.12 -2.11
CA PHE A 213 3.25 5.92 -2.86
C PHE A 213 2.10 5.36 -3.71
N ARG A 214 0.88 5.94 -3.67
CA ARG A 214 -0.25 5.51 -4.52
C ARG A 214 -0.39 6.30 -5.83
N ASP A 215 -0.26 7.63 -5.85
CA ASP A 215 -0.47 8.38 -7.12
C ASP A 215 0.79 8.47 -7.98
N ARG A 216 1.99 8.30 -7.40
CA ARG A 216 3.26 8.37 -8.15
C ARG A 216 3.58 7.07 -8.88
N GLY A 217 2.58 6.45 -9.49
CA GLY A 217 2.79 5.24 -10.28
C GLY A 217 3.89 5.46 -11.33
N SER A 218 3.91 6.60 -12.03
CA SER A 218 4.89 6.89 -13.09
C SER A 218 6.34 6.96 -12.59
N VAL A 219 6.53 7.33 -11.32
CA VAL A 219 7.84 7.46 -10.66
C VAL A 219 8.17 6.22 -9.82
N HIS A 220 7.32 5.19 -9.86
CA HIS A 220 7.51 4.00 -9.05
C HIS A 220 8.82 3.30 -9.45
N PRO A 221 9.73 3.01 -8.50
CA PRO A 221 11.03 2.40 -8.81
C PRO A 221 10.91 1.14 -9.65
N SER A 222 9.83 0.38 -9.47
CA SER A 222 9.56 -0.83 -10.24
C SER A 222 9.33 -0.61 -11.74
N ARG A 223 8.85 0.56 -12.16
CA ARG A 223 8.70 0.86 -13.60
C ARG A 223 10.05 1.01 -14.31
N ASN A 224 11.11 1.35 -13.56
CA ASN A 224 12.47 1.45 -14.08
C ASN A 224 13.23 0.12 -14.06
N ILE A 225 12.58 -0.99 -13.67
CA ILE A 225 13.20 -2.32 -13.66
C ILE A 225 12.90 -3.00 -15.01
N PRO A 226 13.89 -3.14 -15.92
CA PRO A 226 13.64 -3.63 -17.28
C PRO A 226 13.01 -5.03 -17.33
N ARG A 227 13.34 -5.89 -16.36
CA ARG A 227 12.76 -7.25 -16.25
C ARG A 227 11.29 -7.29 -15.81
N LEU A 228 10.67 -6.16 -15.46
CA LEU A 228 9.23 -6.06 -15.17
C LEU A 228 8.42 -5.58 -16.38
N VAL A 229 9.09 -5.06 -17.41
CA VAL A 229 8.47 -4.63 -18.67
C VAL A 229 7.93 -5.87 -19.39
N ASN A 230 6.66 -5.82 -19.83
CA ASN A 230 5.96 -6.87 -20.59
C ASN A 230 5.80 -8.24 -19.90
N LYS A 231 6.09 -8.35 -18.61
CA LYS A 231 6.00 -9.62 -17.85
C LYS A 231 4.56 -10.07 -17.57
N PHE A 232 3.60 -9.16 -17.72
CA PHE A 232 2.20 -9.37 -17.34
C PHE A 232 1.23 -9.28 -18.53
N GLY A 233 1.75 -9.27 -19.76
CA GLY A 233 0.95 -9.59 -20.95
C GLY A 233 0.87 -11.12 -21.13
N PRO A 234 -0.17 -11.64 -21.80
CA PRO A 234 -0.16 -13.04 -22.20
C PRO A 234 1.11 -13.33 -22.99
N ARG A 235 1.82 -14.41 -22.62
CA ARG A 235 2.97 -14.90 -23.38
C ARG A 235 2.47 -15.11 -24.82
N ALA A 236 3.05 -14.40 -25.79
CA ALA A 236 2.83 -14.72 -27.18
C ALA A 236 3.09 -16.22 -27.35
N ALA A 237 2.12 -16.93 -27.92
CA ALA A 237 2.25 -18.37 -28.16
C ALA A 237 3.58 -18.64 -28.86
N PRO A 238 4.30 -19.73 -28.52
CA PRO A 238 5.50 -20.09 -29.26
C PRO A 238 5.16 -20.11 -30.76
N PRO A 239 6.06 -19.60 -31.63
CA PRO A 239 5.81 -19.60 -33.07
C PRO A 239 5.42 -21.02 -33.48
N ALA A 240 4.31 -21.14 -34.20
CA ALA A 240 3.84 -22.43 -34.69
C ALA A 240 5.01 -23.12 -35.40
N ALA A 241 5.20 -24.42 -35.09
CA ALA A 241 6.22 -25.20 -35.76
C ALA A 241 6.04 -25.05 -37.28
N PRO A 242 7.15 -24.84 -38.04
CA PRO A 242 7.04 -24.73 -39.49
C PRO A 242 6.34 -25.97 -40.04
N PRO A 243 5.49 -25.82 -41.07
CA PRO A 243 4.76 -26.94 -41.65
C PRO A 243 5.74 -28.04 -42.03
N ALA A 244 5.41 -29.29 -41.67
CA ALA A 244 6.23 -30.44 -41.99
C ALA A 244 6.54 -30.45 -43.49
N ALA A 245 7.82 -30.58 -43.83
CA ALA A 245 8.27 -30.66 -45.21
C ALA A 245 7.50 -31.78 -45.93
N THR A 246 6.96 -31.44 -47.09
CA THR A 246 6.24 -32.37 -47.97
C THR A 246 7.16 -33.55 -48.30
N PRO A 247 6.68 -34.81 -48.28
CA PRO A 247 7.54 -35.95 -48.59
C PRO A 247 8.07 -35.81 -50.02
N ALA A 248 9.39 -35.97 -50.19
CA ALA A 248 10.01 -35.96 -51.51
C ALA A 248 9.42 -37.10 -52.37
N ALA A 249 9.07 -36.77 -53.61
CA ALA A 249 8.59 -37.74 -54.59
C ALA A 249 9.64 -38.84 -54.82
N PRO A 250 9.23 -40.10 -55.02
CA PRO A 250 10.17 -41.19 -55.24
C PRO A 250 10.93 -40.99 -56.56
N PRO A 251 12.19 -41.46 -56.64
CA PRO A 251 13.00 -41.30 -57.84
C PRO A 251 12.39 -42.09 -59.00
N ALA A 252 12.34 -41.46 -60.16
CA ALA A 252 12.00 -42.13 -61.41
C ALA A 252 13.10 -43.17 -61.72
N THR A 253 12.72 -44.44 -61.76
CA THR A 253 13.55 -45.53 -62.29
C THR A 253 13.69 -45.41 -63.82
N PRO A 254 14.84 -45.83 -64.37
CA PRO A 254 15.25 -45.58 -65.76
C PRO A 254 14.38 -46.27 -66.81
#